data_AF-A0A0F8ZQB5-F1
#
_entry.id   AF-A0A0F8ZQB5-F1
#
_cell.length_a   1.000
_cell.length_b   1.000
_cell.length_c   1.000
_cell.angle_alpha   90.00
_cell.angle_beta   90.00
_cell.angle_gamma   90.00
#
_symmetry.space_group_name_H-M   'P 1'
#
loop_
_entity.id
_entity.type
_entity.pdbx_description
1 polymer ?
#
loop_
_entity_poly.entity_id
_entity_poly.type
_entity_poly.pdbx_seq_one_letter_code
_entity_poly.pdbx_strand_id
1 'polypeptide(L)' 'MSLSKELQIGKAGEHLVCFDLIRQGFNAFLADQGLPYDVLIDKGERIYRIQVKTCTKKSTYGKNKDVYRFSLRSAK' A
#
# COMPACT_ATOMS: atom_id res chain seq x y z
N MET A 1 -13.15 20.09 -1.93
CA MET A 1 -12.96 19.15 -0.79
C MET A 1 -11.46 19.00 -0.57
N SER A 2 -10.95 19.37 0.62
CA SER A 2 -9.55 19.08 0.98
C SER A 2 -9.46 17.61 1.41
N LEU A 3 -8.71 16.79 0.67
CA LEU A 3 -8.42 15.41 1.06
C LEU A 3 -7.47 15.44 2.26
N SER A 4 -7.69 14.57 3.26
CA SER A 4 -6.79 14.54 4.43
C SER A 4 -5.36 14.20 4.00
N LYS A 5 -4.38 14.76 4.71
CA LYS A 5 -2.95 14.54 4.43
C LYS A 5 -2.61 13.05 4.48
N GLU A 6 -3.20 12.32 5.43
CA GLU A 6 -3.01 10.88 5.61
C GLU A 6 -3.54 10.10 4.40
N LEU A 7 -4.70 10.48 3.86
CA LEU A 7 -5.29 9.85 2.69
C LEU A 7 -4.43 10.08 1.43
N GLN A 8 -3.90 11.29 1.27
CA GLN A 8 -2.97 11.61 0.18
C GLN A 8 -1.68 10.80 0.27
N ILE A 9 -1.16 10.59 1.48
CA ILE A 9 0.03 9.76 1.71
C ILE A 9 -0.25 8.29 1.41
N GLY A 10 -1.44 7.78 1.77
CA GLY A 10 -1.92 6.45 1.37
C GLY A 10 -1.87 6.28 -0.15
N LYS A 11 -2.56 7.17 -0.86
CA LYS A 11 -2.62 7.18 -2.34
C LYS A 11 -1.24 7.27 -2.98
N ALA A 12 -0.37 8.16 -2.48
CA ALA A 12 1.00 8.26 -2.97
C ALA A 12 1.79 6.95 -2.80
N GLY A 13 1.58 6.24 -1.70
CA GLY A 13 2.17 4.93 -1.47
C GLY A 13 1.68 3.87 -2.45
N GLU A 14 0.39 3.85 -2.78
CA GLU A 14 -0.19 2.94 -3.78
C GLU A 14 0.46 3.15 -5.16
N HIS A 15 0.60 4.41 -5.57
CA HIS A 15 1.29 4.78 -6.81
C HIS A 15 2.76 4.36 -6.80
N LEU A 16 3.49 4.59 -5.71
CA LEU A 16 4.91 4.22 -5.58
C LEU A 16 5.10 2.69 -5.71
N VAL A 17 4.28 1.91 -5.00
CA VAL A 17 4.36 0.43 -5.07
C VAL A 17 4.03 -0.07 -6.48
N CYS A 18 2.99 0.49 -7.11
CA CYS A 18 2.62 0.12 -8.47
C CYS A 18 3.76 0.44 -9.47
N PHE A 19 4.35 1.64 -9.36
CA PHE A 19 5.53 2.02 -10.15
C PHE A 19 6.70 1.05 -9.96
N ASP A 20 7.05 0.72 -8.71
CA ASP A 20 8.16 -0.18 -8.42
C ASP A 20 7.93 -1.58 -8.99
N LEU A 21 6.70 -2.08 -9.00
CA LEU A 21 6.33 -3.37 -9.58
C LEU A 21 6.43 -3.35 -11.11
N ILE A 22 5.89 -2.32 -11.76
CA ILE A 22 6.00 -2.13 -13.22
C ILE A 22 7.46 -2.02 -13.63
N ARG A 23 8.25 -1.25 -12.88
CA ARG A 23 9.69 -1.07 -13.12
C ARG A 23 10.46 -2.40 -13.04
N GLN A 24 10.01 -3.34 -12.20
CA GLN A 24 10.57 -4.69 -12.09
C GLN A 24 10.08 -5.65 -13.19
N GLY A 25 9.21 -5.19 -14.10
CA GLY A 25 8.67 -5.99 -15.19
C GLY A 25 7.38 -6.75 -14.87
N PHE A 26 6.74 -6.47 -13.72
CA PHE A 26 5.44 -7.05 -13.41
C PHE A 26 4.32 -6.28 -14.12
N ASN A 27 3.33 -7.01 -14.64
CA ASN A 27 2.09 -6.42 -15.15
C ASN A 27 1.19 -6.00 -13.97
N ALA A 28 1.43 -4.81 -13.43
CA ALA A 28 0.77 -4.31 -12.22
C ALA A 28 -0.17 -3.15 -12.49
N PHE A 29 -1.28 -3.08 -11.74
CA PHE A 29 -2.35 -2.09 -11.90
C PHE A 29 -2.85 -1.61 -10.53
N LEU A 30 -3.28 -0.34 -10.47
CA LEU A 30 -4.04 0.16 -9.32
C LEU A 30 -5.45 -0.43 -9.33
N ALA A 31 -5.97 -0.76 -8.16
CA ALA A 31 -7.34 -1.17 -7.97
C ALA A 31 -8.27 0.03 -7.78
N ASP A 32 -9.55 -0.14 -8.11
CA ASP A 32 -10.57 0.87 -7.83
C ASP A 32 -10.82 1.04 -6.32
N GLN A 33 -11.25 2.24 -5.93
CA GLN A 33 -11.55 2.53 -4.52
C GLN A 33 -12.68 1.64 -3.98
N GLY A 34 -12.52 1.20 -2.73
CA GLY A 34 -13.50 0.36 -2.03
C GLY A 34 -13.23 -1.15 -2.13
N LEU A 35 -12.24 -1.57 -2.91
CA LEU A 35 -11.77 -2.95 -2.93
C LEU A 35 -10.89 -3.25 -1.70
N PRO A 36 -10.81 -4.52 -1.26
CA PRO A 36 -10.00 -4.91 -0.10
C PRO A 36 -8.48 -4.97 -0.39
N TYR A 37 -8.05 -4.45 -1.53
CA TYR A 37 -6.68 -4.40 -2.02
C TYR A 37 -6.51 -3.17 -2.90
N ASP A 38 -5.27 -2.71 -3.05
CA ASP A 38 -4.95 -1.42 -3.67
C ASP A 38 -4.17 -1.59 -4.99
N VAL A 39 -3.40 -2.67 -5.12
CA VAL A 39 -2.63 -3.02 -6.32
C VAL A 39 -2.88 -4.47 -6.71
N LEU A 40 -2.87 -4.75 -8.01
CA LEU A 40 -2.95 -6.09 -8.58
C LEU A 40 -1.70 -6.37 -9.40
N ILE A 41 -1.24 -7.62 -9.39
CA ILE A 41 -0.29 -8.13 -10.39
C ILE A 41 -0.98 -9.26 -11.14
N ASP A 42 -1.00 -9.16 -12.47
CA ASP A 42 -1.44 -10.22 -13.35
C ASP A 42 -0.24 -11.04 -13.85
N LYS A 43 -0.26 -12.35 -13.61
CA LYS A 43 0.73 -13.31 -14.15
C LYS A 43 0.09 -14.31 -15.13
N GLY A 44 -1.06 -13.98 -15.72
CA GLY A 44 -1.83 -14.82 -16.64
C GLY A 44 -2.64 -15.89 -15.93
N GLU A 45 -1.98 -16.84 -15.28
CA GLU A 45 -2.64 -17.95 -14.56
C GLU A 45 -3.19 -17.54 -13.19
N ARG A 46 -2.66 -16.46 -12.63
CA ARG A 46 -3.00 -16.00 -11.30
C ARG A 46 -2.87 -14.50 -11.15
N ILE A 47 -3.85 -13.95 -10.45
CA ILE A 47 -3.85 -12.57 -9.99
C ILE A 47 -3.39 -12.52 -8.52
N TYR A 48 -2.40 -11.67 -8.25
CA TYR A 48 -1.93 -11.37 -6.89
C TYR A 48 -2.52 -10.05 -6.44
N ARG A 49 -3.21 -10.07 -5.30
CA ARG A 49 -3.85 -8.89 -4.68
C ARG A 49 -2.93 -8.35 -3.60
N ILE A 50 -2.64 -7.05 -3.67
CA ILE A 50 -1.67 -6.40 -2.79
C ILE A 50 -2.38 -5.28 -2.05
N GLN A 51 -2.27 -5.32 -0.72
CA GLN A 51 -2.71 -4.23 0.13
C GLN A 51 -1.50 -3.38 0.54
N VAL A 52 -1.57 -2.09 0.26
CA VAL A 52 -0.53 -1.10 0.57
C VAL A 52 -0.84 -0.46 1.92
N LYS A 53 0.19 -0.30 2.73
CA LYS A 53 0.12 0.43 4.00
C LYS A 53 1.24 1.44 4.05
N THR A 54 0.92 2.68 4.35
CA THR A 54 1.90 3.76 4.53
C THR A 54 1.94 4.20 5.98
N CYS A 55 3.07 4.78 6.38
CA CYS A 55 3.22 5.38 7.70
C CYS A 55 4.10 6.62 7.58
N THR A 56 3.82 7.64 8.39
CA THR A 56 4.51 8.93 8.33
C THR A 56 5.67 9.03 9.29
N LYS A 57 5.72 8.15 10.28
CA LYS A 57 6.71 8.16 11.35
C LYS A 57 7.08 6.77 11.80
N LYS A 58 8.32 6.65 12.25
CA LYS A 58 8.78 5.50 13.01
C LYS A 58 8.18 5.55 14.42
N SER A 59 8.08 4.40 15.05
CA SER A 59 7.56 4.25 16.40
C SER A 59 8.45 3.29 17.20
N THR A 60 8.26 3.27 18.51
CA THR A 60 8.92 2.30 19.41
C THR A 60 7.96 1.14 19.65
N TYR A 61 8.46 -0.09 19.59
CA TYR A 61 7.69 -1.29 19.91
C TYR A 61 8.44 -2.20 20.87
N GLY A 62 7.95 -2.29 22.10
CA GLY A 62 8.65 -3.00 23.18
C GLY A 62 10.03 -2.39 23.40
N LYS A 63 11.08 -3.19 23.19
CA LYS A 63 12.49 -2.77 23.32
C LYS A 63 13.08 -2.16 22.04
N ASN A 64 12.41 -2.32 20.89
CA ASN A 64 12.93 -1.86 19.60
C ASN A 64 12.53 -0.41 19.35
N LYS A 65 13.52 0.45 19.09
CA LYS A 65 13.33 1.85 18.71
C LYS A 65 13.33 1.98 17.19
N ASP A 66 12.69 3.04 16.71
CA ASP A 66 12.75 3.46 15.29
C ASP A 66 12.25 2.43 14.26
N VAL A 67 11.14 1.75 14.57
CA VAL A 67 10.51 0.77 13.66
C VAL A 67 9.33 1.36 12.89
N TYR A 68 9.20 0.99 11.62
CA TYR A 68 7.98 1.22 10.85
C TYR A 68 6.91 0.20 11.25
N ARG A 69 5.68 0.66 11.46
CA ARG A 69 4.58 -0.19 11.94
C ARG A 69 3.31 0.06 11.14
N PHE A 70 2.64 -1.04 10.81
CA PHE A 70 1.38 -1.02 10.07
C PHE A 70 0.38 -1.94 10.78
N SER A 71 -0.90 -1.55 10.79
CA SER A 71 -1.97 -2.43 11.24
C SER A 71 -2.37 -3.36 10.12
N LEU A 72 -2.44 -4.66 10.42
CA LEU A 72 -2.96 -5.69 9.50
C LEU A 72 -4.49 -5.84 9.58
N ARG A 73 -5.15 -5.15 10.53
CA ARG A 73 -6.61 -5.17 10.63
C ARG A 73 -7.19 -4.28 9.54
N SER A 74 -8.17 -4.79 8.80
CA SER A 74 -8.98 -3.96 7.91
C SER A 74 -9.77 -2.98 8.77
N ALA A 75 -9.71 -1.68 8.44
CA ALA A 75 -10.67 -0.74 8.99
C ALA A 75 -12.05 -1.17 8.46
N LYS A 76 -13.00 -1.35 9.38
CA LYS A 76 -14.38 -1.72 9.06
C LYS A 76 -15.17 -0.46 8.72
#